data_AF-U2X5X8-F1
#
_entry.id   AF-U2X5X8-F1
#
_cell.length_a   1.000
_cell.length_b   1.000
_cell.length_c   1.000
_cell.angle_alpha   90.00
_cell.angle_beta   90.00
_cell.angle_gamma   90.00
#
_symmetry.space_group_name_H-M   'P 1'
#
loop_
_entity.id
_entity.type
_entity.pdbx_description
1 polymer ?
#
loop_
_entity_poly.entity_id
_entity_poly.type
_entity_poly.pdbx_seq_one_letter_code
_entity_poly.pdbx_strand_id
1 'polypeptide(L)'
;MRTYQLTPEQLERLRNGESLDDILKDRESVKEEKDMSNKKIDLTVEEYIDLRRQGFSDAVIAAIKNITKQQLYSWKSFRKEKIAQLEKELEQQGTESQETAKNEPADSETITEDAGEDAGIEWLKRETIHARKLLAEKEQECERLRQEVEHYKELFETVMANKEQLHKEILVLENEIQRLKEQVNELRQQKDRREESWVDATRELRALRLYALQKLQKDVYD
;
A
#
# COMPACT_ATOMS: atom_id res chain seq x y z
N MET A 1 0.58 -0.57 4.17
CA MET A 1 -0.55 -1.38 4.68
C MET A 1 -1.14 -0.66 5.88
N ARG A 2 -2.47 -0.52 5.96
CA ARG A 2 -3.14 0.07 7.14
C ARG A 2 -3.33 -1.02 8.19
N THR A 3 -3.01 -0.74 9.44
CA THR A 3 -3.25 -1.64 10.57
C THR A 3 -4.47 -1.17 11.35
N TYR A 4 -5.44 -2.05 11.55
CA TYR A 4 -6.63 -1.77 12.35
C TYR A 4 -6.56 -2.57 13.64
N GLN A 5 -6.72 -1.90 14.78
CA GLN A 5 -6.92 -2.57 16.06
C GLN A 5 -8.41 -2.86 16.25
N LEU A 6 -8.73 -4.15 16.35
CA LEU A 6 -10.08 -4.65 16.64
C LEU A 6 -10.36 -4.51 18.14
N THR A 7 -11.57 -4.07 18.46
CA THR A 7 -12.07 -4.08 19.85
C THR A 7 -12.34 -5.52 20.33
N PRO A 8 -12.42 -5.77 21.65
CA PRO A 8 -12.67 -7.10 22.19
C PRO A 8 -13.93 -7.78 21.61
N GLU A 9 -15.00 -7.01 21.43
CA GLU A 9 -16.27 -7.46 20.86
C GLU A 9 -16.15 -7.83 19.36
N GLN A 10 -15.35 -7.06 18.60
CA GLN A 10 -15.04 -7.37 17.19
C GLN A 10 -14.16 -8.62 17.05
N LEU A 11 -13.29 -8.89 18.03
CA LEU A 11 -12.49 -10.12 18.08
C LEU A 11 -13.35 -11.36 18.38
N GLU A 12 -14.37 -11.23 19.22
CA GLU A 12 -15.34 -12.30 19.46
C GLU A 12 -16.18 -12.59 18.21
N ARG A 13 -16.66 -11.55 17.51
CA ARG A 13 -17.35 -11.70 16.21
C ARG A 13 -16.47 -12.41 15.17
N LEU A 14 -15.18 -12.07 15.11
CA LEU A 14 -14.21 -12.75 14.24
C LEU A 14 -14.02 -14.22 14.63
N ARG A 15 -13.96 -14.53 15.94
CA ARG A 15 -13.88 -15.91 16.45
C ARG A 15 -15.15 -16.72 16.16
N ASN A 16 -16.29 -16.06 16.09
CA ASN A 16 -17.58 -16.66 15.73
C ASN A 16 -17.75 -16.90 14.22
N GLY A 17 -16.74 -16.54 13.41
CA GLY A 17 -16.71 -16.82 11.98
C GLY A 17 -17.27 -15.72 11.09
N GLU A 18 -17.56 -14.52 11.62
CA GLU A 18 -17.89 -13.36 10.78
C GLU A 18 -16.67 -12.88 9.99
N SER A 19 -16.89 -12.44 8.75
CA SER A 19 -15.84 -11.89 7.89
C SER A 19 -15.26 -10.61 8.49
N LEU A 20 -13.93 -10.48 8.41
CA LEU A 20 -13.22 -9.27 8.83
C LEU A 20 -13.77 -8.02 8.12
N ASP A 21 -14.21 -8.15 6.87
CA ASP A 21 -14.80 -7.05 6.09
C ASP A 21 -16.14 -6.59 6.65
N ASP A 22 -16.97 -7.52 7.13
CA ASP A 22 -18.28 -7.20 7.72
C ASP A 22 -18.12 -6.57 9.11
N ILE A 23 -17.18 -7.07 9.90
CA ILE A 23 -16.82 -6.53 11.22
C ILE A 23 -16.26 -5.10 11.10
N LEU A 24 -15.46 -4.83 10.07
CA LEU A 24 -14.89 -3.51 9.81
C LEU A 24 -15.90 -2.55 9.17
N LYS A 25 -16.94 -3.06 8.49
CA LYS A 25 -18.00 -2.25 7.87
C LYS A 25 -18.81 -1.45 8.88
N ASP A 26 -18.97 -1.99 10.09
CA ASP A 26 -19.74 -1.37 11.17
C ASP A 26 -18.98 -0.24 11.88
N ARG A 27 -17.66 -0.17 11.70
CA ARG A 27 -16.79 0.82 12.34
C ARG A 27 -17.10 2.23 11.80
N GLU A 28 -17.37 3.18 12.69
CA GLU A 28 -17.69 4.58 12.33
C GLU A 28 -16.62 5.21 11.43
N SER A 29 -15.33 4.96 11.70
CA SER A 29 -14.23 5.45 10.86
C SER A 29 -14.25 4.90 9.42
N VAL A 30 -14.78 3.69 9.19
CA VAL A 30 -14.90 3.09 7.85
C VAL A 30 -16.15 3.61 7.14
N LYS A 31 -17.22 3.93 7.89
CA LYS A 31 -18.42 4.59 7.36
C LYS A 31 -18.12 6.03 6.94
N GLU A 32 -17.45 6.80 7.80
CA GLU A 32 -17.01 8.17 7.49
C GLU A 32 -16.05 8.21 6.30
N GLU A 33 -15.08 7.29 6.20
CA GLU A 33 -14.20 7.21 5.04
C GLU A 33 -14.96 6.90 3.74
N LYS A 34 -15.94 5.99 3.79
CA LYS A 34 -16.79 5.67 2.63
C LYS A 34 -17.65 6.87 2.22
N ASP A 35 -18.25 7.56 3.18
CA ASP A 35 -19.09 8.73 2.92
C ASP A 35 -18.28 9.89 2.34
N MET A 36 -17.03 10.08 2.81
CA MET A 36 -16.10 11.06 2.24
C MET A 36 -15.62 10.67 0.83
N SER A 37 -15.43 9.38 0.56
CA SER A 37 -15.01 8.88 -0.76
C SER A 37 -16.10 8.98 -1.84
N ASN A 38 -17.38 8.92 -1.44
CA ASN A 38 -18.54 9.02 -2.35
C ASN A 38 -19.03 10.47 -2.56
N LYS A 39 -18.49 11.43 -1.82
CA LYS A 39 -18.91 12.83 -1.89
C LYS A 39 -18.48 13.44 -3.24
N LYS A 40 -19.44 14.09 -3.92
CA LYS A 40 -19.18 14.81 -5.18
C LYS A 40 -18.22 15.98 -4.89
N ILE A 41 -17.19 16.11 -5.73
CA ILE A 41 -16.15 17.14 -5.57
C ILE A 41 -16.71 18.47 -6.06
N ASP A 42 -17.18 19.30 -5.13
CA ASP A 42 -17.62 20.68 -5.39
C ASP A 42 -16.42 21.65 -5.27
N LEU A 43 -15.44 21.44 -6.14
CA LEU A 43 -14.26 22.29 -6.30
C LEU A 43 -14.12 22.69 -7.78
N THR A 44 -14.11 23.99 -8.05
CA THR A 44 -13.81 24.56 -9.37
C THR A 44 -12.31 24.85 -9.52
N VAL A 45 -11.86 25.03 -10.76
CA VAL A 45 -10.42 25.26 -11.06
C VAL A 45 -9.95 26.61 -10.54
N GLU A 46 -10.79 27.65 -10.68
CA GLU A 46 -10.52 29.00 -10.22
C GLU A 46 -10.37 29.05 -8.69
N GLU A 47 -11.32 28.46 -7.96
CA GLU A 47 -11.26 28.40 -6.49
C GLU A 47 -10.01 27.68 -5.96
N TYR A 48 -9.53 26.64 -6.68
CA TYR A 48 -8.30 25.94 -6.30
C TYR A 48 -7.05 26.82 -6.48
N ILE A 49 -6.98 27.60 -7.56
CA ILE A 49 -5.86 28.51 -7.84
C ILE A 49 -5.85 29.66 -6.83
N ASP A 50 -7.02 30.21 -6.50
CA ASP A 50 -7.15 31.28 -5.50
C ASP A 50 -6.69 30.84 -4.11
N LEU A 51 -7.09 29.64 -3.68
CA LEU A 51 -6.65 29.06 -2.40
C LEU A 51 -5.14 28.78 -2.40
N ARG A 52 -4.56 28.37 -3.53
CA ARG A 52 -3.10 28.20 -3.67
C ARG A 52 -2.35 29.54 -3.60
N ARG A 53 -2.89 30.62 -4.17
CA ARG A 53 -2.33 31.97 -4.08
C ARG A 53 -2.38 32.53 -2.66
N GLN A 54 -3.43 32.20 -1.90
CA GLN A 54 -3.55 32.51 -0.47
C GLN A 54 -2.56 31.72 0.41
N GLY A 55 -1.78 30.81 -0.17
CA GLY A 55 -0.75 30.03 0.53
C GLY A 55 -1.26 28.75 1.17
N PHE A 56 -2.49 28.33 0.88
CA PHE A 56 -3.00 27.06 1.40
C PHE A 56 -2.33 25.87 0.71
N SER A 57 -1.83 24.92 1.51
CA SER A 57 -1.32 23.65 0.99
C SER A 57 -2.46 22.76 0.51
N ASP A 58 -2.17 21.85 -0.43
CA ASP A 58 -3.15 20.90 -0.98
C ASP A 58 -3.86 20.09 0.14
N ALA A 59 -3.18 19.82 1.27
CA ALA A 59 -3.78 19.15 2.42
C ALA A 59 -4.85 20.01 3.13
N VAL A 60 -4.62 21.33 3.22
CA VAL A 60 -5.56 22.28 3.83
C VAL A 60 -6.73 22.54 2.89
N ILE A 61 -6.48 22.65 1.58
CA ILE A 61 -7.53 22.78 0.56
C ILE A 61 -8.46 21.56 0.59
N ALA A 62 -7.91 20.35 0.70
CA ALA A 62 -8.69 19.13 0.83
C ALA A 62 -9.59 19.14 2.09
N ALA A 63 -9.06 19.62 3.22
CA ALA A 63 -9.83 19.75 4.47
C ALA A 63 -10.95 20.81 4.36
N ILE A 64 -10.65 22.00 3.81
CA ILE A 64 -11.63 23.08 3.60
C ILE A 64 -12.79 22.58 2.72
N LYS A 65 -12.46 21.83 1.67
CA LYS A 65 -13.44 21.31 0.72
C LYS A 65 -14.05 19.96 1.12
N ASN A 66 -13.74 19.46 2.32
CA ASN A 66 -14.24 18.18 2.83
C ASN A 66 -14.08 17.03 1.81
N ILE A 67 -12.92 16.96 1.17
CA ILE A 67 -12.53 15.90 0.23
C ILE A 67 -11.27 15.20 0.73
N THR A 68 -11.08 13.95 0.33
CA THR A 68 -9.86 13.22 0.66
C THR A 68 -8.67 13.74 -0.17
N LYS A 69 -7.45 13.61 0.38
CA LYS A 69 -6.22 13.99 -0.35
C LYS A 69 -6.08 13.26 -1.69
N GLN A 70 -6.55 12.00 -1.76
CA GLN A 70 -6.54 11.21 -2.99
C GLN A 70 -7.52 11.73 -4.03
N GLN A 71 -8.74 12.14 -3.62
CA GLN A 71 -9.71 12.77 -4.51
C GLN A 71 -9.21 14.12 -5.05
N LEU A 72 -8.56 14.93 -4.22
CA LEU A 72 -7.98 16.19 -4.69
C LEU A 72 -6.85 15.92 -5.70
N TYR A 73 -6.01 14.92 -5.43
CA TYR A 73 -4.93 14.53 -6.34
C TYR A 73 -5.46 14.07 -7.71
N SER A 74 -6.49 13.20 -7.73
CA SER A 74 -7.10 12.76 -8.98
C SER A 74 -7.83 13.91 -9.68
N TRP A 75 -8.57 14.74 -8.96
CA TRP A 75 -9.24 15.91 -9.52
C TRP A 75 -8.25 16.89 -10.20
N LYS A 76 -7.09 17.09 -9.57
CA LYS A 76 -5.98 17.93 -10.08
C LYS A 76 -5.32 17.31 -11.29
N SER A 77 -5.08 16.00 -11.30
CA SER A 77 -4.47 15.32 -12.45
C SER A 77 -5.33 15.42 -13.70
N PHE A 78 -6.66 15.26 -13.58
CA PHE A 78 -7.59 15.42 -14.71
C PHE A 78 -7.71 16.86 -15.23
N ARG A 79 -7.29 17.86 -14.45
CA ARG A 79 -7.43 19.29 -14.79
C ARG A 79 -6.08 20.01 -14.89
N LYS A 80 -4.98 19.27 -14.94
CA LYS A 80 -3.61 19.79 -14.92
C LYS A 80 -3.35 20.81 -16.04
N GLU A 81 -3.84 20.53 -17.25
CA GLU A 81 -3.68 21.44 -18.39
C GLU A 81 -4.48 22.73 -18.21
N LYS A 82 -5.72 22.64 -17.73
CA LYS A 82 -6.57 23.82 -17.47
C LYS A 82 -6.04 24.68 -16.32
N ILE A 83 -5.48 24.05 -15.28
CA ILE A 83 -4.78 24.76 -14.19
C ILE A 83 -3.57 25.52 -14.75
N ALA A 84 -2.73 24.87 -15.55
CA ALA A 84 -1.54 25.49 -16.13
C ALA A 84 -1.87 26.62 -17.14
N GLN A 85 -2.98 26.52 -17.88
CA GLN A 85 -3.47 27.57 -18.77
C GLN A 85 -3.89 28.82 -17.98
N LEU A 86 -4.72 28.64 -16.95
CA LEU A 86 -5.20 29.74 -16.12
C LEU A 86 -4.07 30.38 -15.28
N GLU A 87 -3.12 29.60 -14.79
CA GLU A 87 -1.93 30.14 -14.10
C GLU A 87 -1.11 31.05 -15.04
N LYS A 88 -0.92 30.66 -16.30
CA LYS A 88 -0.21 31.47 -17.30
C LYS A 88 -0.97 32.73 -17.71
N GLU A 89 -2.28 32.64 -17.95
CA GLU A 89 -3.11 33.81 -18.28
C GLU A 89 -3.08 34.84 -17.15
N LEU A 90 -3.08 34.37 -15.90
CA LEU A 90 -3.08 35.22 -14.70
C LEU A 90 -1.68 35.77 -14.35
N GLU A 91 -0.59 35.13 -14.80
CA GLU A 91 0.77 35.68 -14.77
C GLU A 91 0.95 36.78 -15.83
N GLN A 92 0.42 36.56 -17.05
CA GLN A 92 0.47 37.53 -18.14
C GLN A 92 -0.27 38.84 -17.81
N GLN A 93 -1.44 38.76 -17.16
CA GLN A 93 -2.15 39.94 -16.66
C GLN A 93 -1.39 40.69 -15.53
N GLY A 94 -0.61 39.97 -14.73
CA GLY A 94 0.23 40.56 -13.69
C GLY A 94 1.42 41.35 -14.26
N THR A 95 2.03 40.85 -15.36
CA THR A 95 3.12 41.53 -16.06
C THR A 95 2.65 42.75 -16.86
N GLU A 96 1.49 42.68 -17.51
CA GLU A 96 0.94 43.83 -18.26
C GLU A 96 0.57 45.01 -17.34
N SER A 97 0.27 44.75 -16.07
CA SER A 97 -0.01 45.79 -15.06
C SER A 97 1.27 46.43 -14.48
N GLN A 98 2.46 45.85 -14.67
CA GLN A 98 3.74 46.41 -14.21
C GLN A 98 4.55 47.12 -15.30
N GLU A 99 4.33 46.84 -16.58
CA GLU A 99 5.07 47.46 -17.69
C GLU A 99 4.60 48.87 -18.10
N THR A 100 3.51 49.40 -17.52
CA THR A 100 3.03 50.76 -17.81
C THR A 100 3.54 51.84 -16.84
N ALA A 101 4.43 51.52 -15.89
CA ALA A 101 4.80 52.45 -14.81
C ALA A 101 6.30 52.81 -14.69
N LYS A 102 7.16 52.48 -15.65
CA LYS A 102 8.56 52.93 -15.65
C LYS A 102 9.08 53.24 -17.05
N ASN A 103 8.89 54.48 -17.48
CA ASN A 103 9.72 55.12 -18.52
C ASN A 103 9.74 56.63 -18.28
N GLU A 104 10.68 57.08 -17.45
CA GLU A 104 11.26 58.42 -17.52
C GLU A 104 12.78 58.24 -17.48
N PRO A 105 13.55 58.68 -18.49
CA PRO A 105 14.99 58.76 -18.39
C PRO A 105 15.37 60.14 -17.83
N ALA A 106 16.06 60.17 -16.70
CA ALA A 106 16.74 61.35 -16.21
C ALA A 106 18.25 61.16 -16.39
N ASP A 107 18.81 61.91 -17.34
CA ASP A 107 20.23 62.15 -17.50
C ASP A 107 20.81 62.86 -16.27
N SER A 108 21.91 62.34 -15.75
CA SER A 108 23.03 63.16 -15.26
C SER A 108 24.25 62.29 -15.01
N GLU A 109 25.28 62.51 -15.82
CA GLU A 109 26.66 62.09 -15.59
C GLU A 109 27.17 62.62 -14.23
N THR A 110 27.91 61.80 -13.48
CA THR A 110 29.10 62.25 -12.73
C THR A 110 29.88 61.05 -12.20
N ILE A 111 31.17 61.02 -12.55
CA ILE A 111 32.18 60.02 -12.22
C ILE A 111 32.46 60.03 -10.70
N THR A 112 32.21 58.90 -10.04
CA THR A 112 32.90 58.40 -8.82
C THR A 112 32.77 56.87 -8.80
N GLU A 113 33.51 56.16 -9.65
CA GLU A 113 33.28 54.72 -9.90
C GLU A 113 33.94 53.76 -8.87
N ASP A 114 35.04 54.14 -8.21
CA ASP A 114 35.80 53.20 -7.35
C ASP A 114 35.11 52.79 -6.03
N ALA A 115 34.39 53.71 -5.37
CA ALA A 115 33.82 53.44 -4.04
C ALA A 115 32.54 52.58 -4.08
N GLY A 116 31.81 52.62 -5.20
CA GLY A 116 30.59 51.82 -5.42
C GLY A 116 30.91 50.39 -5.84
N GLU A 117 31.96 50.22 -6.64
CA GLU A 117 32.43 48.91 -7.11
C GLU A 117 32.97 48.05 -5.97
N ASP A 118 33.76 48.62 -5.04
CA ASP A 118 34.28 47.90 -3.87
C ASP A 118 33.16 47.38 -2.94
N ALA A 119 32.11 48.18 -2.71
CA ALA A 119 30.94 47.75 -1.92
C ALA A 119 30.13 46.64 -2.63
N GLY A 120 30.00 46.72 -3.96
CA GLY A 120 29.39 45.67 -4.77
C GLY A 120 30.19 44.37 -4.75
N ILE A 121 31.52 44.47 -4.84
CA ILE A 121 32.45 43.33 -4.74
C ILE A 121 32.35 42.66 -3.36
N GLU A 122 32.25 43.44 -2.27
CA GLU A 122 32.03 42.89 -0.94
C GLU A 122 30.69 42.18 -0.78
N TRP A 123 29.61 42.73 -1.34
CA TRP A 123 28.30 42.08 -1.35
C TRP A 123 28.35 40.74 -2.09
N LEU A 124 28.95 40.71 -3.28
CA LEU A 124 29.13 39.48 -4.07
C LEU A 124 29.96 38.43 -3.34
N LYS A 125 31.00 38.81 -2.60
CA LYS A 125 31.78 37.89 -1.76
C LYS A 125 30.91 37.26 -0.67
N ARG A 126 30.07 38.05 0.01
CA ARG A 126 29.15 37.55 1.06
C ARG A 126 28.09 36.62 0.47
N GLU A 127 27.50 36.99 -0.67
CA GLU A 127 26.53 36.16 -1.38
C GLU A 127 27.16 34.84 -1.86
N THR A 128 28.40 34.89 -2.37
CA THR A 128 29.15 33.68 -2.75
C THR A 128 29.38 32.75 -1.56
N ILE A 129 29.70 33.30 -0.39
CA ILE A 129 29.85 32.51 0.84
C ILE A 129 28.52 31.90 1.27
N HIS A 130 27.42 32.66 1.19
CA HIS A 130 26.08 32.18 1.51
C HIS A 130 25.65 31.06 0.57
N ALA A 131 25.80 31.24 -0.74
CA ALA A 131 25.51 30.23 -1.75
C ALA A 131 26.33 28.95 -1.53
N ARG A 132 27.61 29.06 -1.18
CA ARG A 132 28.46 27.90 -0.86
C ARG A 132 27.99 27.16 0.40
N LYS A 133 27.59 27.87 1.45
CA LYS A 133 27.02 27.25 2.67
C LYS A 133 25.75 26.48 2.35
N LEU A 134 24.83 27.11 1.61
CA LEU A 134 23.60 26.47 1.19
C LEU A 134 23.87 25.23 0.33
N LEU A 135 24.82 25.32 -0.59
CA LEU A 135 25.23 24.18 -1.43
C LEU A 135 25.78 23.03 -0.57
N ALA A 136 26.64 23.31 0.41
CA ALA A 136 27.16 22.30 1.33
C ALA A 136 26.05 21.65 2.17
N GLU A 137 25.06 22.42 2.65
CA GLU A 137 23.89 21.88 3.36
C GLU A 137 23.07 20.96 2.45
N LYS A 138 22.86 21.34 1.19
CA LYS A 138 22.15 20.51 0.21
C LYS A 138 22.92 19.26 -0.18
N GLU A 139 24.24 19.33 -0.28
CA GLU A 139 25.08 18.15 -0.50
C GLU A 139 24.98 17.16 0.66
N GLN A 140 25.00 17.63 1.91
CA GLN A 140 24.79 16.77 3.08
C GLN A 140 23.39 16.16 3.13
N GLU A 141 22.35 16.93 2.81
CA GLU A 141 20.99 16.40 2.65
C GLU A 141 20.93 15.29 1.58
N CYS A 142 21.55 15.51 0.41
CA CYS A 142 21.62 14.50 -0.64
C CYS A 142 22.35 13.24 -0.19
N GLU A 143 23.44 13.39 0.56
CA GLU A 143 24.21 12.25 1.05
C GLU A 143 23.43 11.43 2.09
N ARG A 144 22.68 12.09 2.98
CA ARG A 144 21.75 11.41 3.90
C ARG A 144 20.68 10.62 3.15
N LEU A 145 20.05 11.24 2.16
CA LEU A 145 19.04 10.57 1.33
C LEU A 145 19.62 9.38 0.55
N ARG A 146 20.86 9.48 0.07
CA ARG A 146 21.56 8.36 -0.58
C ARG A 146 21.74 7.18 0.38
N GLN A 147 22.19 7.45 1.61
CA GLN A 147 22.36 6.40 2.62
C GLN A 147 21.02 5.74 2.98
N GLU A 148 19.94 6.51 3.09
CA GLU A 148 18.60 5.96 3.31
C GLU A 148 18.16 5.08 2.14
N VAL A 149 18.39 5.52 0.89
CA VAL A 149 18.09 4.72 -0.30
C VAL A 149 18.88 3.41 -0.33
N GLU A 150 20.18 3.43 -0.02
CA GLU A 150 20.99 2.21 0.06
C GLU A 150 20.49 1.28 1.17
N HIS A 151 20.17 1.82 2.36
CA HIS A 151 19.60 1.03 3.45
C HIS A 151 18.29 0.33 3.04
N TYR A 152 17.39 1.02 2.34
CA TYR A 152 16.15 0.41 1.85
C TYR A 152 16.38 -0.62 0.75
N LYS A 153 17.41 -0.45 -0.10
CA LYS A 153 17.79 -1.46 -1.10
C LYS A 153 18.25 -2.75 -0.42
N GLU A 154 19.14 -2.65 0.57
CA GLU A 154 19.61 -3.81 1.34
C GLU A 154 18.45 -4.53 2.04
N LEU A 155 17.54 -3.77 2.68
CA LEU A 155 16.35 -4.34 3.30
C LEU A 155 15.44 -5.02 2.27
N PHE A 156 15.28 -4.43 1.10
CA PHE A 156 14.50 -5.03 0.01
C PHE A 156 15.13 -6.34 -0.48
N GLU A 157 16.44 -6.36 -0.72
CA GLU A 157 17.18 -7.55 -1.14
C GLU A 157 17.07 -8.69 -0.13
N THR A 158 17.21 -8.39 1.17
CA THR A 158 17.05 -9.40 2.23
C THR A 158 15.62 -9.94 2.30
N VAL A 159 14.61 -9.09 2.17
CA VAL A 159 13.20 -9.51 2.11
C VAL A 159 12.93 -10.38 0.90
N MET A 160 13.50 -10.05 -0.27
CA MET A 160 13.35 -10.83 -1.49
C MET A 160 14.02 -12.21 -1.36
N ALA A 161 15.23 -12.28 -0.80
CA ALA A 161 15.91 -13.54 -0.53
C ALA A 161 15.11 -14.43 0.44
N ASN A 162 14.59 -13.86 1.52
CA ASN A 162 13.74 -14.58 2.48
C ASN A 162 12.44 -15.08 1.82
N LYS A 163 11.81 -14.26 0.96
CA LYS A 163 10.61 -14.66 0.20
C LYS A 163 10.90 -15.84 -0.72
N GLU A 164 12.04 -15.84 -1.41
CA GLU A 164 12.46 -16.96 -2.27
C GLU A 164 12.71 -18.23 -1.47
N GLN A 165 13.31 -18.13 -0.27
CA GLN A 165 13.48 -19.26 0.64
C GLN A 165 12.14 -19.85 1.08
N LEU A 166 11.21 -19.01 1.54
CA LEU A 166 9.87 -19.43 1.92
C LEU A 166 9.12 -20.09 0.75
N HIS A 167 9.27 -19.58 -0.46
CA HIS A 167 8.65 -20.18 -1.64
C HIS A 167 9.18 -21.60 -1.91
N LYS A 168 10.50 -21.83 -1.75
CA LYS A 168 11.10 -23.16 -1.86
C LYS A 168 10.59 -24.11 -0.79
N GLU A 169 10.46 -23.64 0.45
CA GLU A 169 9.91 -24.44 1.56
C GLU A 169 8.44 -24.82 1.31
N ILE A 170 7.63 -23.89 0.81
CA ILE A 170 6.24 -24.16 0.42
C ILE A 170 6.19 -25.28 -0.61
N LEU A 171 7.02 -25.21 -1.67
CA LEU A 171 7.07 -26.28 -2.69
C LEU A 171 7.45 -27.63 -2.09
N VAL A 172 8.42 -27.68 -1.17
CA VAL A 172 8.80 -28.93 -0.49
C VAL A 172 7.65 -29.48 0.34
N LEU A 173 6.96 -28.64 1.12
CA LEU A 173 5.83 -29.04 1.94
C LEU A 173 4.63 -29.48 1.09
N GLU A 174 4.36 -28.82 -0.04
CA GLU A 174 3.31 -29.22 -0.98
C GLU A 174 3.57 -30.62 -1.55
N ASN A 175 4.81 -30.91 -1.94
CA ASN A 175 5.21 -32.24 -2.41
C ASN A 175 5.04 -33.30 -1.31
N GLU A 176 5.43 -33.00 -0.07
CA GLU A 176 5.25 -33.93 1.05
C GLU A 176 3.76 -34.16 1.37
N ILE A 177 2.93 -33.12 1.29
CA ILE A 177 1.47 -33.25 1.44
C ILE A 177 0.89 -34.15 0.34
N GLN A 178 1.35 -34.03 -0.91
CA GLN A 178 0.91 -34.91 -2.00
C GLN A 178 1.30 -36.36 -1.73
N ARG A 179 2.55 -36.61 -1.32
CA ARG A 179 3.02 -37.95 -0.95
C ARG A 179 2.23 -38.56 0.20
N LEU A 180 1.96 -37.79 1.25
CA LEU A 180 1.15 -38.25 2.38
C LEU A 180 -0.30 -38.56 1.96
N LYS A 181 -0.89 -37.78 1.05
CA LYS A 181 -2.21 -38.07 0.49
C LYS A 181 -2.24 -39.39 -0.28
N GLU A 182 -1.21 -39.67 -1.07
CA GLU A 182 -1.06 -40.95 -1.77
C GLU A 182 -0.97 -42.11 -0.78
N GLN A 183 -0.13 -42.01 0.25
CA GLN A 183 -0.01 -43.03 1.30
C GLN A 183 -1.33 -43.24 2.05
N VAL A 184 -2.07 -42.18 2.37
CA VAL A 184 -3.39 -42.29 2.99
C VAL A 184 -4.37 -43.03 2.09
N ASN A 185 -4.36 -42.77 0.78
CA ASN A 185 -5.20 -43.48 -0.18
C ASN A 185 -4.84 -44.96 -0.28
N GLU A 186 -3.54 -45.30 -0.31
CA GLU A 186 -3.08 -46.68 -0.30
C GLU A 186 -3.52 -47.43 0.97
N LEU A 187 -3.35 -46.82 2.14
CA LEU A 187 -3.76 -47.41 3.41
C LEU A 187 -5.29 -47.60 3.49
N ARG A 188 -6.07 -46.67 2.95
CA ARG A 188 -7.53 -46.83 2.83
C ARG A 188 -7.89 -48.04 1.96
N GLN A 189 -7.29 -48.16 0.78
CA GLN A 189 -7.53 -49.32 -0.09
C GLN A 189 -7.12 -50.64 0.58
N GLN A 190 -6.01 -50.67 1.31
CA GLN A 190 -5.59 -51.86 2.04
C GLN A 190 -6.54 -52.21 3.18
N LYS A 191 -7.03 -51.21 3.91
CA LYS A 191 -8.04 -51.37 4.96
C LYS A 191 -9.30 -52.00 4.36
N ASP A 192 -9.82 -51.43 3.28
CA ASP A 192 -11.06 -51.89 2.66
C ASP A 192 -10.94 -53.34 2.18
N ARG A 193 -9.83 -53.70 1.51
CA ARG A 193 -9.55 -55.09 1.11
C ARG A 193 -9.47 -56.07 2.28
N ARG A 194 -8.84 -55.65 3.39
CA ARG A 194 -8.75 -56.49 4.59
C ARG A 194 -10.11 -56.65 5.26
N GLU A 195 -10.93 -55.60 5.25
CA GLU A 195 -12.30 -55.64 5.79
C GLU A 195 -13.17 -56.59 4.97
N GLU A 196 -13.11 -56.54 3.63
CA GLU A 196 -13.80 -57.50 2.75
C GLU A 196 -13.37 -58.94 3.05
N SER A 197 -12.05 -59.20 3.09
CA SER A 197 -11.52 -60.53 3.41
C SER A 197 -11.95 -61.02 4.80
N TRP A 198 -12.00 -60.13 5.79
CA TRP A 198 -12.45 -60.47 7.14
C TRP A 198 -13.94 -60.80 7.18
N VAL A 199 -14.78 -60.09 6.42
CA VAL A 199 -16.21 -60.38 6.29
C VAL A 199 -16.43 -61.76 5.66
N ASP A 200 -15.71 -62.08 4.60
CA ASP A 200 -15.80 -63.38 3.92
C ASP A 200 -15.38 -64.53 4.84
N ALA A 201 -14.23 -64.41 5.51
CA ALA A 201 -13.76 -65.40 6.48
C ALA A 201 -14.77 -65.60 7.63
N THR A 202 -15.41 -64.52 8.10
CA THR A 202 -16.45 -64.59 9.13
C THR A 202 -17.69 -65.32 8.63
N ARG A 203 -18.09 -65.10 7.37
CA ARG A 203 -19.20 -65.80 6.74
C ARG A 203 -18.92 -67.30 6.59
N GLU A 204 -17.73 -67.66 6.11
CA GLU A 204 -17.29 -69.05 5.97
C GLU A 204 -17.24 -69.76 7.33
N LEU A 205 -16.68 -69.13 8.36
CA LEU A 205 -16.65 -69.68 9.71
C LEU A 205 -18.05 -69.95 10.26
N ARG A 206 -19.01 -69.05 10.03
CA ARG A 206 -20.41 -69.26 10.42
C ARG A 206 -21.02 -70.45 9.67
N ALA A 207 -20.78 -70.56 8.37
CA ALA A 207 -21.28 -71.67 7.57
C ALA A 207 -20.69 -73.01 8.01
N LEU A 208 -19.38 -73.07 8.28
CA LEU A 208 -18.70 -74.26 8.80
C LEU A 208 -19.22 -74.66 10.19
N ARG A 209 -19.45 -73.69 11.09
CA ARG A 209 -20.05 -73.95 12.41
C ARG A 209 -21.45 -74.54 12.29
N LEU A 210 -22.29 -73.99 11.41
CA LEU A 210 -23.63 -74.52 11.14
C LEU A 210 -23.58 -75.94 10.57
N TYR A 211 -22.70 -76.18 9.60
CA TYR A 211 -22.49 -77.50 9.01
C TYR A 211 -22.04 -78.53 10.06
N ALA A 212 -21.05 -78.17 10.89
CA ALA A 212 -20.55 -79.05 11.95
C ALA A 212 -21.65 -79.38 12.98
N LEU A 213 -22.47 -78.40 13.39
CA LEU A 213 -23.61 -78.62 14.27
C LEU A 213 -24.64 -79.57 13.64
N GLN A 214 -25.00 -79.34 12.38
CA GLN A 214 -25.94 -80.20 11.67
C GLN A 214 -25.42 -81.63 11.51
N LYS A 215 -24.11 -81.79 11.25
CA LYS A 215 -23.47 -83.10 11.15
C LYS A 215 -23.47 -83.84 12.48
N LEU A 216 -23.09 -83.16 13.58
CA LEU A 216 -23.17 -83.71 14.93
C LEU A 216 -24.60 -84.12 15.31
N GLN A 217 -25.60 -83.31 14.94
CA GLN A 217 -26.99 -83.64 15.23
C GLN A 217 -27.42 -84.93 14.52
N LYS A 218 -27.05 -85.11 13.25
CA LYS A 218 -27.30 -86.39 12.54
C LYS A 218 -26.58 -87.54 13.23
N ASP A 219 -25.29 -87.39 13.51
CA ASP A 219 -24.47 -88.48 14.06
C ASP A 219 -24.87 -88.90 15.49
N VAL A 220 -25.60 -88.06 16.25
CA VAL A 220 -26.09 -88.35 17.61
C VAL A 220 -27.52 -88.88 17.64
N TYR A 221 -28.38 -88.44 16.73
CA TYR A 221 -29.82 -88.71 16.78
C TYR A 221 -30.36 -89.62 15.65
N ASP A 222 -29.59 -89.82 14.58
CA ASP A 222 -29.86 -90.84 13.54
C ASP A 222 -28.99 -92.09 13.78
#